data_AF-A0A954FLV0-F1
#
_entry.id   AF-A0A954FLV0-F1
#
_cell.length_a   1.000
_cell.length_b   1.000
_cell.length_c   1.000
_cell.angle_alpha   90.00
_cell.angle_beta   90.00
_cell.angle_gamma   90.00
#
_symmetry.space_group_name_H-M   'P 1'
#
loop_
_entity.id
_entity.type
_entity.pdbx_description
1 polymer ?
#
loop_
_entity_poly.entity_id
_entity_poly.type
_entity_poly.pdbx_seq_one_letter_code
_entity_poly.pdbx_strand_id
1 'polypeptide(L)'
;MNRPNLLSLAATAVLLSIASSEALAQSSPQYCPPPQGHPSLFQVPRSQYQAPVVDHYVEQAPALWDENRPIEHFLHEVASRSWLRLEFMQWSFQDPGGGTIGAPVLGLQRVVPNNSVEGINSPIDINNNLNGGATAGLTLFPQSNSLDLTDAPGVRGTLGVAMNGGDLELSFFGFEQKSNTVAFNDIDGPRQTLSTVLAGTGTTLDPTLGISTNPNYAIPLLTNGSATNVAGLNSLVFDKTFRADFSSQLWGTELSFLTNRYVPGDGFGFQWLGGMRYTNLDENYDIRGTFDGGAAGVDRTSNINSAVVNNLYGPEAGARFSLNSRWVTLSATPRVMLGLNDYSASVSSDVLGTGRTTFDDRKIDFGSITQINLAAEVHFNTKFSMFAGYDFMWIPRITRPHENIYYNSTPGGAAGFTPDIRQHVNYSNFSANGFSLGAVFRY
;
A
#
# COMPACT_ATOMS: atom_id res chain seq x y z
N MET A 1 -5.47 16.87 -1.84
CA MET A 1 -4.38 17.85 -2.05
C MET A 1 -3.20 17.06 -2.61
N ASN A 2 -3.07 17.03 -3.93
CA ASN A 2 -2.18 16.12 -4.65
C ASN A 2 -0.73 16.58 -4.50
N ARG A 3 0.10 15.77 -3.86
CA ARG A 3 1.56 15.91 -3.93
C ARG A 3 2.09 14.80 -4.85
N PRO A 4 2.23 15.03 -6.16
CA PRO A 4 3.01 14.12 -6.98
C PRO A 4 4.48 14.27 -6.54
N ASN A 5 5.05 13.18 -6.06
CA ASN A 5 6.42 13.11 -5.57
C ASN A 5 7.40 13.10 -6.77
N LEU A 6 7.43 14.18 -7.55
CA LEU A 6 8.34 14.36 -8.71
C LEU A 6 9.83 14.19 -8.32
N LEU A 7 10.14 14.35 -7.03
CA LEU A 7 11.47 14.11 -6.47
C LEU A 7 11.90 12.64 -6.51
N SER A 8 10.99 11.67 -6.42
CA SER A 8 11.35 10.24 -6.53
C SER A 8 11.64 9.83 -7.97
N LEU A 9 10.95 10.42 -8.95
CA LEU A 9 11.22 10.21 -10.37
C LEU A 9 12.59 10.81 -10.77
N ALA A 10 12.92 11.99 -10.24
CA ALA A 10 14.23 12.62 -10.44
C ALA A 10 15.37 11.85 -9.74
N ALA A 11 15.14 11.32 -8.52
CA ALA A 11 16.14 10.53 -7.81
C ALA A 11 16.48 9.22 -8.54
N THR A 12 15.52 8.61 -9.22
CA THR A 12 15.72 7.38 -10.00
C THR A 12 16.55 7.64 -11.26
N ALA A 13 16.34 8.79 -11.92
CA ALA A 13 17.17 9.23 -13.04
C ALA A 13 18.62 9.57 -12.62
N VAL A 14 18.82 10.09 -11.41
CA VAL A 14 20.15 10.41 -10.88
C VAL A 14 20.90 9.15 -10.43
N LEU A 15 20.22 8.15 -9.85
CA LEU A 15 20.85 6.87 -9.49
C LEU A 15 21.38 6.09 -10.70
N LEU A 16 20.73 6.22 -11.86
CA LEU A 16 21.22 5.68 -13.14
C LEU A 16 22.53 6.33 -13.62
N SER A 17 22.84 7.55 -13.18
CA SER A 17 24.11 8.24 -13.53
C SER A 17 25.27 8.00 -12.56
N ILE A 18 25.02 7.44 -11.37
CA ILE A 18 26.05 7.29 -10.32
C ILE A 18 26.60 5.86 -10.24
N ALA A 19 25.90 4.87 -10.80
CA ALA A 19 26.35 3.46 -10.82
C ALA A 19 27.50 3.16 -11.80
N SER A 20 28.00 4.14 -12.56
CA SER A 20 28.93 3.92 -13.68
C SER A 20 30.41 4.24 -13.39
N SER A 21 30.83 4.33 -12.12
CA SER A 21 32.23 4.66 -11.83
C SER A 21 32.79 3.92 -10.61
N GLU A 22 32.84 2.57 -10.63
CA GLU A 22 33.90 1.79 -9.99
C GLU A 22 33.98 0.38 -10.61
N ALA A 23 34.79 0.24 -11.66
CA ALA A 23 35.35 -1.05 -12.05
C ALA A 23 36.64 -0.81 -12.84
N LEU A 24 37.79 -0.95 -12.17
CA LEU A 24 39.05 -1.53 -12.66
C LEU A 24 40.20 -1.10 -11.73
N ALA A 25 40.55 -1.96 -10.78
CA ALA A 25 41.85 -1.89 -10.11
C ALA A 25 42.23 -3.24 -9.52
N GLN A 26 42.74 -4.18 -10.34
CA GLN A 26 43.61 -5.25 -9.85
C GLN A 26 44.63 -5.66 -10.93
N SER A 27 45.91 -5.40 -10.68
CA SER A 27 46.97 -6.31 -11.09
C SER A 27 48.07 -6.34 -10.02
N SER A 28 48.38 -7.53 -9.54
CA SER A 28 49.35 -7.86 -8.50
C SER A 28 50.76 -8.05 -9.07
N PRO A 29 51.85 -7.70 -8.35
CA PRO A 29 53.21 -8.03 -8.79
C PRO A 29 53.67 -9.40 -8.26
N GLN A 30 54.27 -10.21 -9.14
CA GLN A 30 55.03 -11.42 -8.79
C GLN A 30 56.54 -11.10 -8.65
N TYR A 31 57.20 -11.89 -7.81
CA TYR A 31 58.50 -11.68 -7.18
C TYR A 31 59.54 -12.68 -7.72
N CYS A 32 60.80 -12.27 -7.99
CA CYS A 32 62.06 -12.96 -7.58
C CYS A 32 63.37 -12.27 -8.09
N PRO A 33 64.54 -12.44 -7.42
CA PRO A 33 65.70 -11.52 -7.44
C PRO A 33 67.05 -12.16 -7.93
N PRO A 34 68.28 -11.74 -7.51
CA PRO A 34 69.29 -10.94 -8.24
C PRO A 34 70.61 -11.74 -8.57
N PRO A 35 71.73 -11.12 -9.08
CA PRO A 35 72.79 -10.64 -8.16
C PRO A 35 73.73 -9.48 -8.61
N GLN A 36 74.18 -8.70 -7.60
CA GLN A 36 75.51 -8.11 -7.31
C GLN A 36 76.19 -7.04 -8.21
N GLY A 37 76.53 -5.88 -7.59
CA GLY A 37 77.74 -5.10 -7.95
C GLY A 37 77.76 -3.58 -7.68
N HIS A 38 78.21 -3.16 -6.49
CA HIS A 38 78.90 -1.88 -6.15
C HIS A 38 78.14 -0.51 -6.05
N PRO A 39 78.68 0.44 -5.23
CA PRO A 39 77.86 1.40 -4.46
C PRO A 39 77.74 2.83 -5.04
N SER A 40 76.84 3.57 -4.39
CA SER A 40 76.27 4.89 -4.67
C SER A 40 77.25 6.04 -4.98
N LEU A 41 76.90 6.81 -6.02
CA LEU A 41 77.20 8.24 -6.11
C LEU A 41 75.88 9.01 -6.24
N PHE A 42 75.62 9.89 -5.28
CA PHE A 42 74.60 10.92 -5.36
C PHE A 42 74.92 11.82 -6.56
N GLN A 43 74.06 11.77 -7.58
CA GLN A 43 73.95 12.79 -8.60
C GLN A 43 72.47 12.98 -8.83
N VAL A 44 71.92 14.14 -8.43
CA VAL A 44 70.51 14.48 -8.63
C VAL A 44 70.34 14.90 -10.09
N PRO A 45 69.65 14.12 -10.96
CA PRO A 45 69.31 14.57 -12.29
C PRO A 45 67.97 15.30 -12.19
N ARG A 46 67.95 16.53 -12.69
CA ARG A 46 66.75 17.36 -12.88
C ARG A 46 65.64 16.51 -13.50
N SER A 47 64.45 16.53 -12.92
CA SER A 47 63.30 15.83 -13.47
C SER A 47 63.02 16.32 -14.89
N GLN A 48 63.31 15.50 -15.89
CA GLN A 48 62.73 15.62 -17.23
C GLN A 48 61.38 14.89 -17.28
N TYR A 49 60.55 15.08 -16.26
CA TYR A 49 59.15 14.71 -16.37
C TYR A 49 58.42 15.86 -17.06
N GLN A 50 58.48 15.86 -18.38
CA GLN A 50 57.46 16.54 -19.18
C GLN A 50 56.28 15.58 -19.18
N ALA A 51 55.21 15.95 -18.47
CA ALA A 51 53.94 15.24 -18.58
C ALA A 51 53.59 15.13 -20.08
N PRO A 52 53.08 14.00 -20.57
CA PRO A 52 52.47 13.98 -21.89
C PRO A 52 51.32 14.97 -21.81
N VAL A 53 51.51 16.16 -22.39
CA VAL A 53 50.40 17.02 -22.76
C VAL A 53 49.72 16.25 -23.89
N VAL A 54 48.73 15.45 -23.53
CA VAL A 54 47.81 14.92 -24.53
C VAL A 54 46.91 16.10 -24.88
N ASP A 55 47.35 16.86 -25.87
CA ASP A 55 46.59 17.90 -26.54
C ASP A 55 45.29 17.29 -27.09
N HIS A 56 44.24 17.32 -26.27
CA HIS A 56 42.87 17.13 -26.75
C HIS A 56 42.34 18.50 -27.20
N TYR A 57 43.01 19.12 -28.18
CA TYR A 57 42.40 20.19 -28.95
C TYR A 57 41.47 19.54 -29.97
N VAL A 58 40.19 19.43 -29.62
CA VAL A 58 39.14 19.16 -30.59
C VAL A 58 38.95 20.46 -31.38
N GLU A 59 39.48 20.51 -32.61
CA GLU A 59 39.44 21.69 -33.51
C GLU A 59 38.03 22.02 -34.07
N GLN A 60 36.98 21.40 -33.55
CA GLN A 60 35.61 21.69 -33.94
C GLN A 60 34.73 21.71 -32.70
N ALA A 61 33.80 22.68 -32.62
CA ALA A 61 32.75 22.63 -31.62
C ALA A 61 32.11 21.24 -31.70
N PRO A 62 32.20 20.41 -30.65
CA PRO A 62 31.78 19.03 -30.75
C PRO A 62 30.30 19.03 -31.12
N ALA A 63 29.94 18.15 -32.07
CA ALA A 63 28.54 17.79 -32.24
C ALA A 63 27.98 17.46 -30.84
N LEU A 64 26.73 17.81 -30.58
CA LEU A 64 26.06 17.49 -29.31
C LEU A 64 26.09 15.98 -28.97
N TRP A 65 26.47 15.13 -29.94
CA TRP A 65 26.60 13.68 -29.84
C TRP A 65 27.72 13.16 -30.77
N ASP A 66 28.66 12.34 -30.29
CA ASP A 66 29.73 11.69 -31.05
C ASP A 66 29.88 10.20 -30.66
N GLU A 67 29.37 9.30 -31.50
CA GLU A 67 29.34 7.84 -31.24
C GLU A 67 30.73 7.20 -31.03
N ASN A 68 31.83 7.90 -31.31
CA ASN A 68 33.18 7.40 -31.06
C ASN A 68 33.65 7.65 -29.63
N ARG A 69 32.93 8.45 -28.83
CA ARG A 69 33.28 8.68 -27.43
C ARG A 69 32.80 7.52 -26.56
N PRO A 70 33.58 7.07 -25.56
CA PRO A 70 33.24 5.88 -24.77
C PRO A 70 31.84 5.90 -24.14
N ILE A 71 31.39 7.06 -23.66
CA ILE A 71 30.06 7.22 -23.04
C ILE A 71 28.97 7.18 -24.11
N GLU A 72 29.16 7.86 -25.23
CA GLU A 72 28.18 7.94 -26.31
C GLU A 72 28.06 6.59 -27.06
N HIS A 73 29.16 5.88 -27.28
CA HIS A 73 29.18 4.50 -27.78
C HIS A 73 28.45 3.55 -26.82
N PHE A 74 28.72 3.64 -25.51
CA PHE A 74 28.03 2.85 -24.50
C PHE A 74 26.53 3.14 -24.48
N LEU A 75 26.13 4.42 -24.51
CA LEU A 75 24.72 4.81 -24.56
C LEU A 75 24.04 4.33 -25.85
N HIS A 76 24.75 4.38 -26.99
CA HIS A 76 24.25 3.84 -28.26
C HIS A 76 24.09 2.31 -28.21
N GLU A 77 25.06 1.57 -27.66
CA GLU A 77 25.00 0.11 -27.52
C GLU A 77 23.90 -0.32 -26.53
N VAL A 78 23.73 0.42 -25.42
CA VAL A 78 22.64 0.20 -24.47
C VAL A 78 21.29 0.51 -25.11
N ALA A 79 21.15 1.64 -25.80
CA ALA A 79 19.90 2.03 -26.45
C ALA A 79 19.47 1.04 -27.54
N SER A 80 20.41 0.59 -28.38
CA SER A 80 20.17 -0.39 -29.45
C SER A 80 19.87 -1.82 -28.94
N ARG A 81 20.12 -2.09 -27.65
CA ARG A 81 19.76 -3.35 -26.98
C ARG A 81 18.66 -3.18 -25.95
N SER A 82 18.04 -2.00 -25.92
CA SER A 82 17.00 -1.68 -24.96
C SER A 82 15.60 -2.01 -25.49
N TRP A 83 14.70 -2.24 -24.56
CA TRP A 83 13.28 -2.30 -24.84
C TRP A 83 12.51 -1.59 -23.74
N LEU A 84 11.37 -1.01 -24.13
CA LEU A 84 10.47 -0.31 -23.24
C LEU A 84 9.14 -1.04 -23.22
N ARG A 85 8.62 -1.29 -22.04
CA ARG A 85 7.26 -1.80 -21.82
C ARG A 85 6.45 -0.79 -21.04
N LEU A 86 5.24 -0.54 -21.51
CA LEU A 86 4.25 0.31 -20.85
C LEU A 86 2.97 -0.49 -20.66
N GLU A 87 2.43 -0.44 -19.44
CA GLU A 87 1.28 -1.23 -19.01
C GLU A 87 0.26 -0.31 -18.33
N PHE A 88 -1.00 -0.46 -18.72
CA PHE A 88 -2.16 -0.06 -17.93
C PHE A 88 -2.57 -1.26 -17.06
N MET A 89 -2.88 -1.00 -15.79
CA MET A 89 -3.27 -2.01 -14.82
C MET A 89 -4.61 -1.64 -14.22
N GLN A 90 -5.45 -2.65 -13.98
CA GLN A 90 -6.74 -2.51 -13.30
C GLN A 90 -6.82 -3.59 -12.21
N TRP A 91 -6.52 -3.21 -10.97
CA TRP A 91 -6.41 -4.16 -9.85
C TRP A 91 -7.49 -3.95 -8.80
N SER A 92 -7.81 -5.00 -8.07
CA SER A 92 -8.61 -4.94 -6.85
C SER A 92 -7.69 -5.18 -5.67
N PHE A 93 -7.82 -4.33 -4.65
CA PHE A 93 -7.09 -4.49 -3.39
C PHE A 93 -7.96 -5.23 -2.37
N GLN A 94 -7.32 -5.91 -1.43
CA GLN A 94 -8.04 -6.61 -0.38
C GLN A 94 -8.78 -5.60 0.52
N ASP A 95 -10.09 -5.77 0.63
CA ASP A 95 -10.94 -4.96 1.50
C ASP A 95 -10.57 -5.15 2.98
N PRO A 96 -11.00 -4.26 3.89
CA PRO A 96 -10.91 -4.46 5.34
C PRO A 96 -11.68 -5.69 5.87
N GLY A 97 -12.37 -6.43 4.98
CA GLY A 97 -13.11 -7.63 5.31
C GLY A 97 -14.52 -7.35 5.84
N GLY A 98 -15.31 -8.41 5.95
CA GLY A 98 -16.67 -8.35 6.47
C GLY A 98 -16.69 -8.45 7.99
N GLY A 99 -17.18 -7.42 8.67
CA GLY A 99 -17.33 -7.42 10.12
C GLY A 99 -18.07 -6.18 10.63
N THR A 100 -18.43 -6.19 11.92
CA THR A 100 -18.90 -5.01 12.63
C THR A 100 -17.72 -4.09 12.94
N ILE A 101 -17.87 -2.80 12.70
CA ILE A 101 -16.90 -1.78 13.08
C ILE A 101 -17.00 -1.58 14.59
N GLY A 102 -15.94 -1.93 15.32
CA GLY A 102 -15.86 -1.82 16.77
C GLY A 102 -15.44 -3.10 17.46
N ALA A 103 -15.63 -3.14 18.78
CA ALA A 103 -15.35 -4.30 19.62
C ALA A 103 -16.39 -5.43 19.44
N PRO A 104 -16.02 -6.70 19.68
CA PRO A 104 -16.99 -7.79 19.68
C PRO A 104 -18.02 -7.64 20.81
N VAL A 105 -19.28 -7.99 20.53
CA VAL A 105 -20.40 -7.99 21.48
C VAL A 105 -20.84 -9.43 21.76
N LEU A 106 -21.02 -9.77 23.03
CA LEU A 106 -21.40 -11.12 23.45
C LEU A 106 -22.93 -11.29 23.46
N GLY A 107 -23.37 -12.51 23.17
CA GLY A 107 -24.76 -12.93 23.36
C GLY A 107 -25.76 -12.42 22.31
N LEU A 108 -25.29 -11.91 21.16
CA LEU A 108 -26.16 -11.56 20.04
C LEU A 108 -26.91 -12.80 19.54
N GLN A 109 -28.23 -12.71 19.47
CA GLN A 109 -29.09 -13.82 19.08
C GLN A 109 -29.49 -13.74 17.60
N ARG A 110 -29.91 -14.90 17.09
CA ARG A 110 -30.49 -15.04 15.75
C ARG A 110 -32.01 -14.92 15.87
N VAL A 111 -32.58 -13.93 15.21
CA VAL A 111 -34.00 -13.62 15.25
C VAL A 111 -34.74 -14.42 14.17
N VAL A 112 -35.77 -15.15 14.60
CA VAL A 112 -36.67 -15.97 13.75
C VAL A 112 -37.90 -15.14 13.39
N PRO A 113 -38.48 -15.25 12.18
CA PRO A 113 -38.22 -16.23 11.10
C PRO A 113 -37.17 -15.81 10.06
N ASN A 114 -36.79 -14.53 10.02
CA ASN A 114 -35.96 -13.98 8.95
C ASN A 114 -34.48 -14.34 9.07
N ASN A 115 -34.11 -15.08 10.12
CA ASN A 115 -32.76 -15.56 10.36
C ASN A 115 -31.74 -14.41 10.49
N SER A 116 -32.21 -13.22 10.87
CA SER A 116 -31.40 -12.01 11.08
C SER A 116 -30.60 -12.14 12.36
N VAL A 117 -29.52 -11.37 12.48
CA VAL A 117 -28.68 -11.33 13.68
C VAL A 117 -28.88 -9.98 14.37
N GLU A 118 -29.12 -10.03 15.67
CA GLU A 118 -29.21 -8.87 16.56
C GLU A 118 -28.00 -7.94 16.41
N GLY A 119 -28.24 -6.63 16.38
CA GLY A 119 -27.22 -5.61 16.21
C GLY A 119 -26.61 -5.54 14.81
N ILE A 120 -26.89 -6.50 13.92
CA ILE A 120 -26.36 -6.50 12.54
C ILE A 120 -27.47 -6.18 11.54
N ASN A 121 -28.48 -7.06 11.48
CA ASN A 121 -29.61 -6.95 10.56
C ASN A 121 -30.95 -6.83 11.30
N SER A 122 -30.92 -6.85 12.63
CA SER A 122 -32.06 -6.65 13.51
C SER A 122 -31.67 -5.65 14.59
N PRO A 123 -32.29 -4.46 14.64
CA PRO A 123 -31.98 -3.46 15.66
C PRO A 123 -32.18 -4.01 17.07
N ILE A 124 -31.31 -3.61 17.98
CA ILE A 124 -31.37 -3.94 19.40
C ILE A 124 -31.42 -2.68 20.23
N ASP A 125 -32.13 -2.73 21.36
CA ASP A 125 -32.15 -1.60 22.30
C ASP A 125 -30.83 -1.57 23.07
N ILE A 126 -30.17 -0.42 23.10
CA ILE A 126 -28.92 -0.21 23.83
C ILE A 126 -29.02 1.03 24.70
N ASN A 127 -28.31 1.01 25.83
CA ASN A 127 -28.13 2.19 26.65
C ASN A 127 -26.83 2.89 26.29
N ASN A 128 -26.86 4.22 26.30
CA ASN A 128 -25.69 5.07 26.16
C ASN A 128 -24.91 5.13 27.48
N ASN A 129 -24.30 4.00 27.85
CA ASN A 129 -23.59 3.81 29.12
C ASN A 129 -22.37 4.73 29.29
N LEU A 130 -21.82 5.27 28.20
CA LEU A 130 -20.79 6.31 28.24
C LEU A 130 -21.33 7.65 28.76
N ASN A 131 -22.65 7.88 28.69
CA ASN A 131 -23.29 9.18 28.95
C ASN A 131 -24.40 9.07 29.99
N GLY A 132 -24.14 8.37 31.09
CA GLY A 132 -25.09 8.26 32.20
C GLY A 132 -26.19 7.22 32.01
N GLY A 133 -26.10 6.39 30.96
CA GLY A 133 -26.97 5.20 30.81
C GLY A 133 -28.37 5.49 30.30
N ALA A 134 -28.62 6.66 29.71
CA ALA A 134 -29.88 6.94 29.01
C ALA A 134 -30.08 5.97 27.83
N THR A 135 -31.32 5.58 27.53
CA THR A 135 -31.61 4.73 26.36
C THR A 135 -31.21 5.47 25.07
N ALA A 136 -30.57 4.75 24.14
CA ALA A 136 -30.34 5.21 22.77
C ALA A 136 -31.44 4.73 21.81
N GLY A 137 -32.39 3.93 22.31
CA GLY A 137 -33.37 3.22 21.52
C GLY A 137 -32.74 2.12 20.65
N LEU A 138 -33.51 1.70 19.63
CA LEU A 138 -33.13 0.62 18.72
C LEU A 138 -31.95 1.03 17.83
N THR A 139 -30.90 0.22 17.84
CA THR A 139 -29.60 0.54 17.26
C THR A 139 -29.02 -0.63 16.46
N LEU A 140 -28.24 -0.33 15.44
CA LEU A 140 -27.44 -1.26 14.65
C LEU A 140 -25.94 -0.96 14.78
N PHE A 141 -25.13 -1.99 14.60
CA PHE A 141 -23.68 -1.88 14.51
C PHE A 141 -23.30 -1.69 13.04
N PRO A 142 -22.57 -0.63 12.71
CA PRO A 142 -22.15 -0.40 11.34
C PRO A 142 -21.17 -1.49 10.89
N GLN A 143 -21.23 -1.86 9.62
CA GLN A 143 -20.40 -2.92 9.04
C GLN A 143 -19.40 -2.36 8.04
N SER A 144 -18.25 -3.02 7.92
CA SER A 144 -17.19 -2.70 6.94
C SER A 144 -17.36 -3.40 5.58
N ASN A 145 -18.38 -4.23 5.42
CA ASN A 145 -18.62 -5.06 4.25
C ASN A 145 -18.87 -4.29 2.93
N SER A 146 -19.23 -3.01 3.01
CA SER A 146 -19.43 -2.13 1.86
C SER A 146 -18.23 -1.24 1.55
N LEU A 147 -17.11 -1.39 2.27
CA LEU A 147 -15.84 -0.72 1.96
C LEU A 147 -15.06 -1.56 0.94
N ASP A 148 -15.45 -1.49 -0.32
CA ASP A 148 -14.74 -2.13 -1.43
C ASP A 148 -13.57 -1.28 -1.96
N LEU A 149 -12.49 -1.95 -2.35
CA LEU A 149 -11.31 -1.35 -2.98
C LEU A 149 -11.05 -2.00 -4.34
N THR A 150 -12.14 -2.33 -5.04
CA THR A 150 -12.06 -2.85 -6.39
C THR A 150 -11.75 -1.73 -7.38
N ASP A 151 -11.22 -2.14 -8.53
CA ASP A 151 -11.06 -1.25 -9.67
C ASP A 151 -10.12 -0.05 -9.46
N ALA A 152 -8.97 -0.29 -8.83
CA ALA A 152 -7.87 0.65 -8.74
C ALA A 152 -7.08 0.68 -10.06
N PRO A 153 -7.15 1.78 -10.84
CA PRO A 153 -6.35 1.93 -12.05
C PRO A 153 -4.89 2.22 -11.68
N GLY A 154 -3.98 1.75 -12.51
CA GLY A 154 -2.56 1.96 -12.33
C GLY A 154 -1.78 1.90 -13.63
N VAL A 155 -0.51 2.25 -13.54
CA VAL A 155 0.43 2.20 -14.66
C VAL A 155 1.72 1.53 -14.23
N ARG A 156 2.31 0.74 -15.13
CA ARG A 156 3.64 0.17 -14.97
C ARG A 156 4.49 0.50 -16.18
N GLY A 157 5.71 0.95 -15.93
CA GLY A 157 6.74 1.11 -16.95
C GLY A 157 7.89 0.17 -16.64
N THR A 158 8.45 -0.49 -17.64
CA THR A 158 9.71 -1.22 -17.48
C THR A 158 10.66 -0.96 -18.64
N LEU A 159 11.91 -0.64 -18.29
CA LEU A 159 13.03 -0.48 -19.19
C LEU A 159 13.92 -1.71 -19.04
N GLY A 160 14.10 -2.45 -20.14
CA GLY A 160 15.01 -3.59 -20.18
C GLY A 160 16.21 -3.32 -21.07
N VAL A 161 17.36 -3.88 -20.72
CA VAL A 161 18.59 -3.87 -21.53
C VAL A 161 19.13 -5.29 -21.62
N ALA A 162 19.34 -5.78 -22.84
CA ALA A 162 19.99 -7.07 -23.05
C ALA A 162 21.51 -6.95 -22.80
N MET A 163 22.01 -7.74 -21.87
CA MET A 163 23.42 -7.80 -21.47
C MET A 163 24.05 -9.13 -21.92
N ASN A 164 25.39 -9.20 -21.91
CA ASN A 164 26.07 -10.47 -22.12
C ASN A 164 25.88 -11.36 -20.88
N GLY A 165 25.01 -12.37 -20.98
CA GLY A 165 24.71 -13.29 -19.88
C GLY A 165 23.30 -13.17 -19.29
N GLY A 166 22.52 -12.18 -19.72
CA GLY A 166 21.16 -11.97 -19.21
C GLY A 166 20.51 -10.67 -19.65
N ASP A 167 19.36 -10.36 -19.05
CA ASP A 167 18.64 -9.10 -19.24
C ASP A 167 18.60 -8.35 -17.90
N LEU A 168 18.79 -7.03 -17.93
CA LEU A 168 18.55 -6.16 -16.78
C LEU A 168 17.23 -5.41 -17.00
N GLU A 169 16.30 -5.50 -16.07
CA GLU A 169 15.00 -4.83 -16.09
C GLU A 169 14.87 -3.87 -14.91
N LEU A 170 14.58 -2.60 -15.20
CA LEU A 170 14.15 -1.61 -14.21
C LEU A 170 12.66 -1.35 -14.41
N SER A 171 11.85 -1.56 -13.38
CA SER A 171 10.41 -1.34 -13.42
C SER A 171 9.94 -0.36 -12.36
N PHE A 172 8.91 0.41 -12.69
CA PHE A 172 8.15 1.22 -11.74
C PHE A 172 6.67 0.94 -11.96
N PHE A 173 5.92 0.81 -10.87
CA PHE A 173 4.47 0.69 -10.93
C PHE A 173 3.81 1.56 -9.87
N GLY A 174 2.62 2.05 -10.16
CA GLY A 174 1.83 2.81 -9.20
C GLY A 174 0.35 2.76 -9.54
N PHE A 175 -0.46 2.77 -8.49
CA PHE A 175 -1.91 2.84 -8.57
C PHE A 175 -2.41 4.18 -8.07
N GLU A 176 -3.53 4.62 -8.61
CA GLU A 176 -4.31 5.71 -8.02
C GLU A 176 -4.78 5.30 -6.62
N GLN A 177 -4.90 6.28 -5.71
CA GLN A 177 -5.49 6.03 -4.40
C GLN A 177 -6.97 5.66 -4.60
N LYS A 178 -7.32 4.42 -4.26
CA LYS A 178 -8.70 3.98 -4.23
C LYS A 178 -9.30 4.29 -2.86
N SER A 179 -10.51 4.82 -2.84
CA SER A 179 -11.26 5.02 -1.60
C SER A 179 -12.71 4.58 -1.76
N ASN A 180 -13.31 4.18 -0.65
CA ASN A 180 -14.73 3.91 -0.55
C ASN A 180 -15.25 4.33 0.82
N THR A 181 -16.54 4.60 0.88
CA THR A 181 -17.22 5.24 1.99
C THR A 181 -18.52 4.51 2.31
N VAL A 182 -18.73 4.23 3.58
CA VAL A 182 -20.04 3.89 4.13
C VAL A 182 -20.54 5.10 4.88
N ALA A 183 -21.69 5.65 4.49
CA ALA A 183 -22.25 6.81 5.15
C ALA A 183 -23.76 6.68 5.36
N PHE A 184 -24.19 7.00 6.57
CA PHE A 184 -25.57 7.20 6.97
C PHE A 184 -25.72 8.66 7.38
N ASN A 185 -26.37 9.44 6.52
CA ASN A 185 -26.67 10.84 6.79
C ASN A 185 -28.14 10.96 7.17
N ASP A 186 -28.47 11.96 7.98
CA ASP A 186 -29.86 12.27 8.37
C ASP A 186 -30.57 11.05 9.01
N ILE A 187 -29.87 10.39 9.93
CA ILE A 187 -30.35 9.16 10.60
C ILE A 187 -31.69 9.42 11.33
N ASP A 188 -31.84 10.57 11.97
CA ASP A 188 -33.02 10.95 12.74
C ASP A 188 -34.05 11.79 11.96
N GLY A 189 -33.75 12.31 10.77
CA GLY A 189 -34.66 13.15 9.97
C GLY A 189 -36.06 12.55 9.77
N PRO A 190 -36.18 11.25 9.41
CA PRO A 190 -37.47 10.57 9.34
C PRO A 190 -38.21 10.57 10.70
N ARG A 191 -37.47 10.42 11.81
CA ARG A 191 -38.04 10.43 13.17
C ARG A 191 -38.44 11.83 13.61
N GLN A 192 -37.69 12.87 13.23
CA GLN A 192 -38.07 14.28 13.45
C GLN A 192 -39.39 14.63 12.74
N THR A 193 -39.54 14.17 11.49
CA THR A 193 -40.76 14.36 10.71
C THR A 193 -41.94 13.65 11.38
N LEU A 194 -41.76 12.40 11.79
CA LEU A 194 -42.79 11.63 12.48
C LEU A 194 -43.15 12.26 13.84
N SER A 195 -42.18 12.73 14.61
CA SER A 195 -42.39 13.43 15.88
C SER A 195 -43.25 14.68 15.69
N THR A 196 -42.98 15.47 14.64
CA THR A 196 -43.77 16.66 14.32
C THR A 196 -45.23 16.33 13.97
N VAL A 197 -45.46 15.27 13.20
CA VAL A 197 -46.82 14.80 12.85
C VAL A 197 -47.57 14.29 14.08
N LEU A 198 -46.89 13.50 14.93
CA LEU A 198 -47.47 12.92 16.14
C LEU A 198 -47.73 13.94 17.24
N ALA A 199 -46.94 15.02 17.31
CA ALA A 199 -47.17 16.12 18.25
C ALA A 199 -48.57 16.73 18.08
N GLY A 200 -49.10 16.78 16.85
CA GLY A 200 -50.47 17.21 16.56
C GLY A 200 -51.57 16.27 17.07
N THR A 201 -51.21 15.07 17.51
CA THR A 201 -52.12 14.03 18.03
C THR A 201 -52.00 13.81 19.55
N GLY A 202 -51.15 14.57 20.23
CA GLY A 202 -50.87 14.41 21.67
C GLY A 202 -49.91 13.27 22.01
N THR A 203 -49.30 12.62 21.01
CA THR A 203 -48.26 11.60 21.20
C THR A 203 -46.88 12.23 21.06
N THR A 204 -46.01 12.04 22.05
CA THR A 204 -44.63 12.56 22.02
C THR A 204 -43.66 11.46 21.59
N LEU A 205 -42.94 11.68 20.48
CA LEU A 205 -41.83 10.85 20.03
C LEU A 205 -40.52 11.64 20.18
N ASP A 206 -39.52 11.04 20.82
CA ASP A 206 -38.17 11.61 20.87
C ASP A 206 -37.39 11.19 19.61
N PRO A 207 -37.03 12.13 18.71
CA PRO A 207 -36.32 11.80 17.48
C PRO A 207 -34.88 11.32 17.71
N THR A 208 -34.28 11.56 18.88
CA THR A 208 -32.93 11.07 19.24
C THR A 208 -32.92 9.56 19.48
N LEU A 209 -34.07 8.97 19.84
CA LEU A 209 -34.20 7.54 20.11
C LEU A 209 -34.46 6.74 18.84
N GLY A 210 -33.63 5.72 18.62
CA GLY A 210 -33.77 4.82 17.48
C GLY A 210 -35.06 3.99 17.54
N ILE A 211 -35.66 3.75 16.37
CA ILE A 211 -36.85 2.90 16.19
C ILE A 211 -36.57 1.80 15.17
N SER A 212 -37.45 0.81 15.05
CA SER A 212 -37.20 -0.39 14.23
C SER A 212 -37.01 -0.09 12.73
N THR A 213 -37.70 0.93 12.20
CA THR A 213 -37.61 1.34 10.80
C THR A 213 -36.45 2.30 10.52
N ASN A 214 -35.99 3.01 11.55
CA ASN A 214 -34.93 4.01 11.49
C ASN A 214 -34.10 3.90 12.77
N PRO A 215 -33.23 2.89 12.88
CA PRO A 215 -32.41 2.69 14.07
C PRO A 215 -31.27 3.72 14.13
N ASN A 216 -30.71 3.88 15.32
CA ASN A 216 -29.42 4.55 15.48
C ASN A 216 -28.27 3.64 15.06
N TYR A 217 -27.06 4.20 14.98
CA TYR A 217 -25.84 3.42 14.78
C TYR A 217 -24.94 3.52 16.00
N ALA A 218 -24.26 2.44 16.36
CA ALA A 218 -23.29 2.49 17.45
C ALA A 218 -22.03 1.68 17.16
N ILE A 219 -20.88 2.24 17.52
CA ILE A 219 -19.62 1.48 17.54
C ILE A 219 -19.49 0.87 18.95
N PRO A 220 -19.58 -0.47 19.09
CA PRO A 220 -19.34 -1.14 20.36
C PRO A 220 -17.90 -0.96 20.83
N LEU A 221 -17.71 -0.83 22.13
CA LEU A 221 -16.41 -0.71 22.80
C LEU A 221 -16.25 -1.86 23.81
N LEU A 222 -15.01 -2.30 24.01
CA LEU A 222 -14.66 -3.14 25.15
C LEU A 222 -14.89 -2.35 26.45
N THR A 223 -15.28 -3.04 27.52
CA THR A 223 -15.36 -2.49 28.87
C THR A 223 -14.16 -2.96 29.65
N ASN A 224 -13.20 -2.06 29.87
CA ASN A 224 -11.92 -2.35 30.52
C ASN A 224 -11.21 -3.58 29.91
N GLY A 225 -11.18 -3.63 28.57
CA GLY A 225 -10.57 -4.70 27.78
C GLY A 225 -11.38 -6.01 27.67
N SER A 226 -12.60 -6.06 28.22
CA SER A 226 -13.48 -7.23 28.13
C SER A 226 -14.70 -6.95 27.25
N ALA A 227 -15.07 -7.92 26.42
CA ALA A 227 -16.33 -7.88 25.68
C ALA A 227 -17.51 -8.08 26.64
N THR A 228 -18.59 -7.34 26.43
CA THR A 228 -19.80 -7.39 27.27
C THR A 228 -21.03 -7.78 26.45
N ASN A 229 -22.10 -8.15 27.15
CA ASN A 229 -23.41 -8.34 26.52
C ASN A 229 -24.08 -6.98 26.26
N VAL A 230 -25.18 -6.99 25.50
CA VAL A 230 -25.94 -5.79 25.13
C VAL A 230 -26.28 -4.89 26.33
N ALA A 231 -26.68 -5.49 27.46
CA ALA A 231 -27.08 -4.74 28.66
C ALA A 231 -25.92 -3.96 29.31
N GLY A 232 -24.70 -4.50 29.26
CA GLY A 232 -23.49 -3.89 29.81
C GLY A 232 -22.58 -3.26 28.75
N LEU A 233 -23.08 -3.06 27.53
CA LEU A 233 -22.29 -2.58 26.41
C LEU A 233 -21.97 -1.09 26.56
N ASN A 234 -20.69 -0.74 26.43
CA ASN A 234 -20.30 0.65 26.17
C ASN A 234 -20.18 0.84 24.67
N SER A 235 -20.69 1.95 24.15
CA SER A 235 -20.68 2.20 22.70
C SER A 235 -20.70 3.68 22.37
N LEU A 236 -20.03 4.06 21.28
CA LEU A 236 -20.18 5.38 20.68
C LEU A 236 -21.47 5.38 19.85
N VAL A 237 -22.51 6.06 20.33
CA VAL A 237 -23.82 6.13 19.68
C VAL A 237 -23.86 7.32 18.71
N PHE A 238 -24.52 7.12 17.57
CA PHE A 238 -24.71 8.09 16.49
C PHE A 238 -26.17 8.09 16.05
N ASP A 239 -26.82 9.25 16.14
CA ASP A 239 -28.23 9.43 15.82
C ASP A 239 -28.48 10.46 14.70
N LYS A 240 -27.46 11.23 14.30
CA LYS A 240 -27.52 12.21 13.21
C LYS A 240 -26.77 11.74 11.97
N THR A 241 -25.48 11.45 12.15
CA THR A 241 -24.60 11.01 11.05
C THR A 241 -23.63 9.94 11.50
N PHE A 242 -23.31 9.02 10.60
CA PHE A 242 -22.22 8.07 10.71
C PHE A 242 -21.54 7.93 9.35
N ARG A 243 -20.21 7.96 9.33
CA ARG A 243 -19.41 7.81 8.12
C ARG A 243 -18.13 7.04 8.45
N ALA A 244 -17.79 6.08 7.60
CA ALA A 244 -16.51 5.39 7.62
C ALA A 244 -15.91 5.41 6.21
N ASP A 245 -14.68 5.91 6.07
CA ASP A 245 -13.95 6.02 4.82
C ASP A 245 -12.70 5.16 4.90
N PHE A 246 -12.50 4.28 3.91
CA PHE A 246 -11.26 3.53 3.76
C PHE A 246 -10.58 3.92 2.46
N SER A 247 -9.28 4.17 2.50
CA SER A 247 -8.49 4.46 1.31
C SER A 247 -7.18 3.68 1.31
N SER A 248 -6.73 3.30 0.12
CA SER A 248 -5.53 2.48 -0.09
C SER A 248 -4.81 2.91 -1.36
N GLN A 249 -3.50 3.02 -1.29
CA GLN A 249 -2.61 3.34 -2.41
C GLN A 249 -1.41 2.40 -2.38
N LEU A 250 -1.05 1.88 -3.55
CA LEU A 250 0.07 0.97 -3.73
C LEU A 250 0.99 1.48 -4.85
N TRP A 251 2.30 1.47 -4.63
CA TRP A 251 3.29 1.71 -5.67
C TRP A 251 4.61 1.01 -5.34
N GLY A 252 5.49 0.90 -6.33
CA GLY A 252 6.77 0.27 -6.12
C GLY A 252 7.73 0.42 -7.29
N THR A 253 8.96 -0.03 -7.06
CA THR A 253 10.02 -0.08 -8.06
C THR A 253 10.79 -1.38 -7.90
N GLU A 254 11.25 -1.95 -9.02
CA GLU A 254 11.94 -3.23 -9.07
C GLU A 254 13.14 -3.11 -9.99
N LEU A 255 14.28 -3.64 -9.55
CA LEU A 255 15.47 -3.85 -10.37
C LEU A 255 15.70 -5.36 -10.43
N SER A 256 15.51 -5.97 -11.60
CA SER A 256 15.58 -7.41 -11.78
C SER A 256 16.64 -7.77 -12.83
N PHE A 257 17.46 -8.75 -12.51
CA PHE A 257 18.38 -9.41 -13.43
C PHE A 257 17.81 -10.76 -13.82
N LEU A 258 17.72 -11.03 -15.12
CA LEU A 258 17.27 -12.30 -15.67
C LEU A 258 18.43 -13.00 -16.34
N THR A 259 18.58 -14.29 -16.10
CA THR A 259 19.60 -15.07 -16.83
C THR A 259 19.25 -15.18 -18.31
N ASN A 260 20.25 -15.52 -19.12
CA ASN A 260 20.00 -15.99 -20.48
C ASN A 260 18.89 -17.05 -20.52
N ARG A 261 18.03 -16.93 -21.53
CA ARG A 261 16.92 -17.86 -21.74
C ARG A 261 17.46 -19.25 -22.09
N TYR A 262 17.18 -20.21 -21.22
CA TYR A 262 17.39 -21.63 -21.50
C TYR A 262 16.20 -22.19 -22.28
N VAL A 263 16.44 -22.70 -23.48
CA VAL A 263 15.38 -23.22 -24.38
C VAL A 263 15.67 -24.69 -24.69
N PRO A 264 15.12 -25.64 -23.91
CA PRO A 264 15.25 -27.07 -24.20
C PRO A 264 14.28 -27.48 -25.33
N GLY A 265 14.71 -27.29 -26.58
CA GLY A 265 13.91 -27.61 -27.78
C GLY A 265 13.23 -26.41 -28.41
N ASP A 266 12.10 -26.61 -29.09
CA ASP A 266 11.33 -25.52 -29.70
C ASP A 266 10.25 -25.00 -28.75
N GLY A 267 10.32 -23.70 -28.44
CA GLY A 267 9.23 -22.94 -27.85
C GLY A 267 9.29 -22.75 -26.33
N PHE A 268 9.58 -23.77 -25.53
CA PHE A 268 9.68 -23.61 -24.07
C PHE A 268 10.96 -22.89 -23.68
N GLY A 269 10.85 -21.81 -22.90
CA GLY A 269 11.97 -21.05 -22.38
C GLY A 269 11.89 -20.86 -20.87
N PHE A 270 13.05 -20.90 -20.21
CA PHE A 270 13.21 -20.74 -18.78
C PHE A 270 14.29 -19.70 -18.47
N GLN A 271 14.03 -18.81 -17.52
CA GLN A 271 14.99 -17.82 -17.03
C GLN A 271 14.90 -17.75 -15.49
N TRP A 272 16.04 -17.74 -14.82
CA TRP A 272 16.07 -17.33 -13.41
C TRP A 272 15.98 -15.80 -13.33
N LEU A 273 15.32 -15.31 -12.29
CA LEU A 273 15.20 -13.90 -11.98
C LEU A 273 15.71 -13.66 -10.56
N GLY A 274 16.56 -12.65 -10.39
CA GLY A 274 17.01 -12.17 -9.09
C GLY A 274 17.11 -10.65 -9.11
N GLY A 275 16.79 -9.99 -8.01
CA GLY A 275 16.68 -8.54 -8.03
C GLY A 275 16.54 -7.89 -6.67
N MET A 276 16.21 -6.60 -6.70
CA MET A 276 15.85 -5.79 -5.55
C MET A 276 14.49 -5.17 -5.81
N ARG A 277 13.65 -5.14 -4.79
CA ARG A 277 12.30 -4.59 -4.88
C ARG A 277 12.03 -3.66 -3.73
N TYR A 278 11.32 -2.57 -4.02
CA TYR A 278 10.70 -1.69 -3.06
C TYR A 278 9.20 -1.60 -3.35
N THR A 279 8.36 -1.67 -2.33
CA THR A 279 6.90 -1.54 -2.44
C THR A 279 6.38 -0.77 -1.25
N ASN A 280 5.57 0.25 -1.52
CA ASN A 280 4.93 1.09 -0.53
C ASN A 280 3.41 0.87 -0.60
N LEU A 281 2.81 0.61 0.55
CA LEU A 281 1.37 0.51 0.75
C LEU A 281 0.96 1.55 1.80
N ASP A 282 0.16 2.53 1.37
CA ASP A 282 -0.37 3.61 2.18
C ASP A 282 -1.89 3.41 2.33
N GLU A 283 -2.36 3.17 3.55
CA GLU A 283 -3.77 2.97 3.86
C GLU A 283 -4.23 3.94 4.95
N ASN A 284 -5.43 4.50 4.81
CA ASN A 284 -6.08 5.35 5.81
C ASN A 284 -7.52 4.91 6.04
N TYR A 285 -7.93 4.84 7.30
CA TYR A 285 -9.28 4.53 7.74
C TYR A 285 -9.80 5.61 8.68
N ASP A 286 -10.78 6.39 8.22
CA ASP A 286 -11.41 7.48 8.96
C ASP A 286 -12.84 7.11 9.34
N ILE A 287 -13.22 7.36 10.58
CA ILE A 287 -14.57 7.18 11.10
C ILE A 287 -15.00 8.49 11.71
N ARG A 288 -16.17 8.97 11.30
CA ARG A 288 -16.78 10.18 11.83
C ARG A 288 -18.25 9.97 12.08
N GLY A 289 -18.75 10.47 13.20
CA GLY A 289 -20.19 10.49 13.45
C GLY A 289 -20.59 11.54 14.45
N THR A 290 -21.89 11.85 14.47
CA THR A 290 -22.45 12.87 15.35
C THR A 290 -23.62 12.32 16.14
N PHE A 291 -23.67 12.75 17.41
CA PHE A 291 -24.73 12.46 18.35
C PHE A 291 -25.38 13.76 18.83
N ASP A 292 -26.70 13.85 18.77
CA ASP A 292 -27.50 14.96 19.32
C ASP A 292 -27.77 14.70 20.80
N GLY A 293 -27.39 15.67 21.64
CA GLY A 293 -27.59 15.57 23.07
C GLY A 293 -29.06 15.73 23.50
N GLY A 294 -29.94 16.12 22.58
CA GLY A 294 -31.31 16.51 22.85
C GLY A 294 -31.39 17.72 23.79
N ALA A 295 -32.56 17.93 24.39
CA ALA A 295 -32.81 19.06 25.30
C ALA A 295 -32.02 18.99 26.62
N ALA A 296 -31.40 17.86 26.95
CA ALA A 296 -30.70 17.61 28.22
C ALA A 296 -29.18 17.39 28.07
N GLY A 297 -28.65 17.44 26.85
CA GLY A 297 -27.25 17.12 26.54
C GLY A 297 -26.61 18.08 25.53
N VAL A 298 -25.31 17.91 25.31
CA VAL A 298 -24.52 18.67 24.33
C VAL A 298 -24.28 17.81 23.11
N ASP A 299 -24.47 18.37 21.91
CA ASP A 299 -24.12 17.74 20.63
C ASP A 299 -22.65 17.36 20.60
N ARG A 300 -22.37 16.18 20.05
CA ARG A 300 -21.02 15.64 20.03
C ARG A 300 -20.66 15.13 18.65
N THR A 301 -19.43 15.39 18.25
CA THR A 301 -18.81 14.76 17.08
C THR A 301 -17.73 13.82 17.59
N SER A 302 -17.75 12.58 17.13
CA SER A 302 -16.64 11.65 17.32
C SER A 302 -15.88 11.51 16.00
N ASN A 303 -14.57 11.59 16.06
CA ASN A 303 -13.67 11.31 14.94
C ASN A 303 -12.61 10.31 15.40
N ILE A 304 -12.42 9.23 14.64
CA ILE A 304 -11.34 8.27 14.82
C ILE A 304 -10.66 8.11 13.46
N ASN A 305 -9.38 8.45 13.37
CA ASN A 305 -8.59 8.26 12.16
C ASN A 305 -7.40 7.35 12.45
N SER A 306 -7.26 6.28 11.67
CA SER A 306 -6.08 5.42 11.67
C SER A 306 -5.39 5.45 10.32
N ALA A 307 -4.08 5.72 10.32
CA ALA A 307 -3.26 5.76 9.13
C ALA A 307 -2.10 4.78 9.26
N VAL A 308 -1.77 4.10 8.17
CA VAL A 308 -0.67 3.13 8.13
C VAL A 308 0.07 3.22 6.81
N VAL A 309 1.39 3.34 6.89
CA VAL A 309 2.28 3.25 5.73
C VAL A 309 3.23 2.08 5.95
N ASN A 310 3.20 1.10 5.06
CA ASN A 310 4.14 -0.03 5.03
C ASN A 310 5.16 0.18 3.89
N ASN A 311 6.45 0.14 4.21
CA ASN A 311 7.54 0.23 3.24
C ASN A 311 8.31 -1.08 3.21
N LEU A 312 8.05 -1.91 2.21
CA LEU A 312 8.70 -3.20 2.03
C LEU A 312 9.89 -3.05 1.08
N TYR A 313 11.07 -3.51 1.49
CA TYR A 313 12.25 -3.52 0.63
C TYR A 313 13.19 -4.69 0.91
N GLY A 314 13.81 -5.21 -0.14
CA GLY A 314 14.69 -6.37 -0.02
C GLY A 314 14.97 -7.05 -1.35
N PRO A 315 15.80 -8.10 -1.31
CA PRO A 315 16.06 -8.94 -2.47
C PRO A 315 14.81 -9.70 -2.90
N GLU A 316 14.70 -9.93 -4.21
CA GLU A 316 13.71 -10.81 -4.81
C GLU A 316 14.39 -11.93 -5.61
N ALA A 317 13.71 -13.07 -5.67
CA ALA A 317 14.10 -14.21 -6.49
C ALA A 317 12.86 -14.83 -7.12
N GLY A 318 13.02 -15.35 -8.33
CA GLY A 318 11.93 -15.94 -9.08
C GLY A 318 12.41 -16.65 -10.34
N ALA A 319 11.45 -17.01 -11.18
CA ALA A 319 11.72 -17.56 -12.48
C ALA A 319 10.69 -17.06 -13.49
N ARG A 320 11.08 -16.99 -14.76
CA ARG A 320 10.20 -16.70 -15.88
C ARG A 320 10.14 -17.92 -16.79
N PHE A 321 8.95 -18.49 -16.89
CA PHE A 321 8.62 -19.53 -17.84
C PHE A 321 7.99 -18.88 -19.07
N SER A 322 8.35 -19.35 -20.26
CA SER A 322 7.79 -18.84 -21.51
C SER A 322 7.49 -19.98 -22.47
N LEU A 323 6.40 -19.87 -23.21
CA LEU A 323 6.06 -20.68 -24.36
C LEU A 323 6.00 -19.74 -25.56
N ASN A 324 7.01 -19.83 -26.40
CA ASN A 324 7.23 -18.94 -27.53
C ASN A 324 6.76 -19.63 -28.81
N SER A 325 5.87 -18.98 -29.54
CA SER A 325 5.51 -19.29 -30.92
C SER A 325 5.90 -18.12 -31.82
N ARG A 326 5.77 -18.28 -33.14
CA ARG A 326 6.11 -17.23 -34.11
C ARG A 326 5.33 -15.92 -33.89
N TRP A 327 4.09 -16.02 -33.41
CA TRP A 327 3.20 -14.86 -33.27
C TRP A 327 2.81 -14.55 -31.84
N VAL A 328 2.98 -15.50 -30.92
CA VAL A 328 2.48 -15.39 -29.54
C VAL A 328 3.51 -15.93 -28.58
N THR A 329 3.75 -15.21 -27.49
CA THR A 329 4.50 -15.67 -26.33
C THR A 329 3.58 -15.70 -25.12
N LEU A 330 3.44 -16.87 -24.49
CA LEU A 330 2.81 -16.99 -23.19
C LEU A 330 3.89 -17.03 -22.12
N SER A 331 3.71 -16.36 -21.00
CA SER A 331 4.68 -16.36 -19.92
C SER A 331 4.04 -16.38 -18.54
N ALA A 332 4.76 -16.99 -17.60
CA ALA A 332 4.43 -17.00 -16.19
C ALA A 332 5.68 -16.64 -15.39
N THR A 333 5.58 -15.62 -14.54
CA THR A 333 6.68 -15.11 -13.71
C THR A 333 6.28 -15.16 -12.23
N PRO A 334 6.45 -16.30 -11.55
CA PRO A 334 6.42 -16.36 -10.09
C PRO A 334 7.69 -15.73 -9.51
N ARG A 335 7.52 -14.90 -8.50
CA ARG A 335 8.62 -14.27 -7.74
C ARG A 335 8.25 -14.06 -6.29
N VAL A 336 9.27 -14.09 -5.43
CA VAL A 336 9.15 -13.84 -4.00
C VAL A 336 10.23 -12.85 -3.60
N MET A 337 9.83 -11.81 -2.87
CA MET A 337 10.71 -10.88 -2.18
C MET A 337 10.69 -11.20 -0.69
N LEU A 338 11.87 -11.22 -0.08
CA LEU A 338 12.06 -11.39 1.36
C LEU A 338 12.90 -10.22 1.85
N GLY A 339 12.45 -9.52 2.88
CA GLY A 339 13.16 -8.34 3.34
C GLY A 339 12.56 -7.72 4.58
N LEU A 340 12.62 -6.40 4.64
CA LEU A 340 12.18 -5.61 5.77
C LEU A 340 10.91 -4.84 5.38
N ASN A 341 9.99 -4.73 6.32
CA ASN A 341 8.85 -3.83 6.29
C ASN A 341 9.06 -2.76 7.36
N ASP A 342 9.44 -1.54 6.95
CA ASP A 342 9.43 -0.36 7.83
C ASP A 342 8.03 0.26 7.79
N TYR A 343 7.27 0.02 8.86
CA TYR A 343 5.90 0.52 8.95
C TYR A 343 5.79 1.66 9.96
N SER A 344 4.93 2.61 9.62
CA SER A 344 4.45 3.67 10.51
C SER A 344 2.96 3.54 10.64
N ALA A 345 2.46 3.38 11.85
CA ALA A 345 1.03 3.28 12.14
C ALA A 345 0.65 4.34 13.17
N SER A 346 -0.50 4.97 12.98
CA SER A 346 -1.05 5.94 13.92
C SER A 346 -2.55 5.76 14.10
N VAL A 347 -3.02 6.10 15.29
CA VAL A 347 -4.44 6.24 15.61
C VAL A 347 -4.63 7.54 16.34
N SER A 348 -5.40 8.45 15.75
CA SER A 348 -5.87 9.66 16.39
C SER A 348 -7.37 9.57 16.65
N SER A 349 -7.82 10.00 17.81
CA SER A 349 -9.23 10.02 18.14
C SER A 349 -9.61 11.28 18.88
N ASP A 350 -10.76 11.84 18.54
CA ASP A 350 -11.41 12.92 19.27
C ASP A 350 -12.83 12.42 19.55
N VAL A 351 -13.00 11.84 20.73
CA VAL A 351 -14.21 11.14 21.14
C VAL A 351 -14.67 11.68 22.49
N LEU A 352 -15.91 11.38 22.83
CA LEU A 352 -16.66 11.94 23.96
C LEU A 352 -15.82 12.11 25.25
N GLY A 353 -15.65 13.35 25.70
CA GLY A 353 -15.12 13.68 27.03
C GLY A 353 -13.62 13.45 27.25
N THR A 354 -12.86 13.02 26.23
CA THR A 354 -11.43 12.70 26.36
C THR A 354 -10.49 13.75 25.79
N GLY A 355 -11.00 14.68 24.99
CA GLY A 355 -10.17 15.50 24.09
C GLY A 355 -9.48 14.63 23.03
N ARG A 356 -8.77 15.30 22.11
CA ARG A 356 -8.04 14.60 21.05
C ARG A 356 -6.82 13.86 21.63
N THR A 357 -6.73 12.57 21.35
CA THR A 357 -5.57 11.71 21.61
C THR A 357 -4.93 11.28 20.28
N THR A 358 -3.62 11.05 20.30
CA THR A 358 -2.86 10.48 19.19
C THR A 358 -1.87 9.47 19.74
N PHE A 359 -1.85 8.29 19.13
CA PHE A 359 -0.88 7.24 19.37
C PHE A 359 -0.18 6.93 18.05
N ASP A 360 1.13 6.74 18.11
CA ASP A 360 1.98 6.44 16.96
C ASP A 360 2.92 5.28 17.30
N ASP A 361 3.17 4.40 16.34
CA ASP A 361 4.19 3.35 16.41
C ASP A 361 4.95 3.29 15.09
N ARG A 362 6.27 3.10 15.20
CA ARG A 362 7.16 2.88 14.06
C ARG A 362 8.10 1.74 14.38
N LYS A 363 8.07 0.73 13.53
CA LYS A 363 8.90 -0.45 13.71
C LYS A 363 9.28 -1.06 12.37
N ILE A 364 10.42 -1.72 12.38
CA ILE A 364 10.89 -2.56 11.29
C ILE A 364 10.62 -4.01 11.68
N ASP A 365 9.87 -4.72 10.84
CA ASP A 365 9.67 -6.17 10.97
C ASP A 365 10.09 -6.87 9.68
N PHE A 366 10.21 -8.19 9.72
CA PHE A 366 10.41 -8.98 8.52
C PHE A 366 9.14 -8.95 7.65
N GLY A 367 9.32 -8.71 6.35
CA GLY A 367 8.24 -8.70 5.36
C GLY A 367 8.57 -9.60 4.18
N SER A 368 7.53 -10.08 3.51
CA SER A 368 7.66 -10.77 2.23
C SER A 368 6.59 -10.34 1.25
N ILE A 369 6.87 -10.46 -0.04
CA ILE A 369 5.90 -10.24 -1.11
C ILE A 369 5.98 -11.44 -2.05
N THR A 370 4.87 -12.13 -2.27
CA THR A 370 4.76 -13.16 -3.30
C THR A 370 3.95 -12.59 -4.45
N GLN A 371 4.45 -12.72 -5.67
CA GLN A 371 3.74 -12.27 -6.86
C GLN A 371 3.81 -13.32 -7.97
N ILE A 372 2.71 -13.47 -8.70
CA ILE A 372 2.62 -14.27 -9.92
C ILE A 372 2.09 -13.34 -11.00
N ASN A 373 2.85 -13.19 -12.08
CA ASN A 373 2.41 -12.52 -13.30
C ASN A 373 2.19 -13.56 -14.40
N LEU A 374 1.02 -13.57 -15.01
CA LEU A 374 0.69 -14.35 -16.19
C LEU A 374 0.51 -13.38 -17.36
N ALA A 375 1.16 -13.61 -18.49
CA ALA A 375 1.08 -12.71 -19.63
C ALA A 375 1.02 -13.45 -20.96
N ALA A 376 0.25 -12.91 -21.89
CA ALA A 376 0.20 -13.30 -23.30
C ALA A 376 0.62 -12.10 -24.14
N GLU A 377 1.72 -12.23 -24.87
CA GLU A 377 2.26 -11.22 -25.78
C GLU A 377 2.03 -11.65 -27.23
N VAL A 378 1.45 -10.76 -28.04
CA VAL A 378 1.23 -10.94 -29.48
C VAL A 378 2.23 -10.08 -30.25
N HIS A 379 3.02 -10.72 -31.10
CA HIS A 379 4.05 -10.08 -31.90
C HIS A 379 3.50 -9.66 -33.27
N PHE A 380 3.34 -8.34 -33.46
CA PHE A 380 2.94 -7.80 -34.77
C PHE A 380 4.13 -7.68 -35.72
N ASN A 381 5.27 -7.25 -35.19
CA ASN A 381 6.53 -7.20 -35.90
C ASN A 381 7.69 -7.40 -34.89
N THR A 382 8.93 -7.27 -35.36
CA THR A 382 10.14 -7.46 -34.54
C THR A 382 10.34 -6.36 -33.48
N LYS A 383 9.71 -5.19 -33.65
CA LYS A 383 9.91 -3.99 -32.82
C LYS A 383 8.72 -3.65 -31.93
N PHE A 384 7.55 -4.21 -32.21
CA PHE A 384 6.29 -3.87 -31.57
C PHE A 384 5.49 -5.12 -31.26
N SER A 385 5.06 -5.22 -30.01
CA SER A 385 4.18 -6.28 -29.53
C SER A 385 3.19 -5.70 -28.54
N MET A 386 1.99 -6.29 -28.48
CA MET A 386 1.03 -5.98 -27.44
C MET A 386 0.93 -7.14 -26.48
N PHE A 387 0.64 -6.88 -25.22
CA PHE A 387 0.44 -7.94 -24.25
C PHE A 387 -0.78 -7.69 -23.38
N ALA A 388 -1.38 -8.77 -22.90
CA ALA A 388 -2.40 -8.79 -21.88
C ALA A 388 -1.98 -9.76 -20.78
N GLY A 389 -2.24 -9.42 -19.53
CA GLY A 389 -1.82 -10.22 -18.40
C GLY A 389 -2.78 -10.18 -17.22
N TYR A 390 -2.51 -11.07 -16.28
CA TYR A 390 -3.14 -11.13 -14.97
C TYR A 390 -2.06 -11.22 -13.91
N ASP A 391 -2.13 -10.32 -12.93
CA ASP A 391 -1.20 -10.23 -11.83
C ASP A 391 -1.92 -10.60 -10.54
N PHE A 392 -1.25 -11.38 -9.68
CA PHE A 392 -1.65 -11.64 -8.31
C PHE A 392 -0.48 -11.34 -7.39
N MET A 393 -0.71 -10.56 -6.34
CA MET A 393 0.24 -10.17 -5.32
C MET A 393 -0.33 -10.50 -3.94
N TRP A 394 0.51 -11.04 -3.07
CA TRP A 394 0.19 -11.34 -1.69
C TRP A 394 1.33 -10.88 -0.76
N ILE A 395 0.98 -10.10 0.24
CA ILE A 395 1.87 -9.52 1.24
C ILE A 395 1.37 -9.95 2.62
N PRO A 396 1.96 -10.99 3.23
CA PRO A 396 1.58 -11.41 4.57
C PRO A 396 2.16 -10.47 5.63
N ARG A 397 1.52 -10.51 6.82
CA ARG A 397 2.02 -9.88 8.05
C ARG A 397 2.35 -8.38 7.88
N ILE A 398 1.45 -7.65 7.24
CA ILE A 398 1.49 -6.19 7.22
C ILE A 398 0.53 -5.63 8.26
N THR A 399 0.75 -4.38 8.66
CA THR A 399 -0.22 -3.68 9.50
C THR A 399 -1.21 -2.93 8.62
N ARG A 400 -2.50 -2.92 9.02
CA ARG A 400 -3.59 -2.27 8.29
C ARG A 400 -4.40 -1.39 9.24
N PRO A 401 -4.90 -0.22 8.81
CA PRO A 401 -5.44 0.80 9.71
C PRO A 401 -6.73 0.36 10.42
N HIS A 402 -7.61 -0.38 9.74
CA HIS A 402 -8.87 -0.86 10.32
C HIS A 402 -8.70 -1.87 11.47
N GLU A 403 -7.57 -2.58 11.53
CA GLU A 403 -7.26 -3.54 12.59
C GLU A 403 -6.45 -2.94 13.74
N ASN A 404 -5.90 -1.73 13.53
CA ASN A 404 -5.04 -1.07 14.50
C ASN A 404 -5.80 -0.27 15.56
N ILE A 405 -7.11 -0.11 15.39
CA ILE A 405 -7.95 0.65 16.32
C ILE A 405 -8.39 -0.26 17.46
N TYR A 406 -7.93 0.05 18.67
CA TYR A 406 -8.40 -0.59 19.87
C TYR A 406 -9.62 0.16 20.42
N TYR A 407 -10.80 -0.42 20.21
CA TYR A 407 -12.07 0.12 20.68
C TYR A 407 -12.32 -0.28 22.13
N ASN A 408 -11.97 0.58 23.08
CA ASN A 408 -12.14 0.31 24.50
C ASN A 408 -12.79 1.49 25.24
N SER A 409 -13.19 1.22 26.47
CA SER A 409 -13.66 2.20 27.44
C SER A 409 -13.09 1.83 28.80
N THR A 410 -12.75 2.82 29.60
CA THR A 410 -12.23 2.64 30.96
C THR A 410 -13.16 3.29 31.96
N PRO A 411 -13.20 2.81 33.23
CA PRO A 411 -13.97 3.47 34.27
C PRO A 411 -13.55 4.94 34.39
N GLY A 412 -14.51 5.84 34.23
CA GLY A 412 -14.35 7.27 34.40
C GLY A 412 -14.71 7.74 35.81
N GLY A 413 -14.75 9.05 36.02
CA GLY A 413 -15.32 9.64 37.23
C GLY A 413 -16.84 9.42 37.33
N ALA A 414 -17.39 9.63 38.53
CA ALA A 414 -18.83 9.62 38.81
C ALA A 414 -19.64 8.48 38.15
N ALA A 415 -19.20 7.23 38.33
CA ALA A 415 -19.87 6.00 37.89
C ALA A 415 -20.10 5.86 36.36
N GLY A 416 -19.44 6.69 35.54
CA GLY A 416 -19.46 6.60 34.07
C GLY A 416 -18.27 5.84 33.48
N PHE A 417 -18.32 5.61 32.17
CA PHE A 417 -17.19 5.11 31.39
C PHE A 417 -16.69 6.18 30.43
N THR A 418 -15.37 6.25 30.27
CA THR A 418 -14.71 7.14 29.33
C THR A 418 -14.16 6.32 28.16
N PRO A 419 -14.38 6.71 26.89
CA PRO A 419 -13.74 6.05 25.75
C PRO A 419 -12.21 6.01 25.89
N ASP A 420 -11.61 4.89 25.51
CA ASP A 420 -10.16 4.68 25.42
C ASP A 420 -9.89 4.13 24.03
N ILE A 421 -9.81 5.03 23.04
CA ILE A 421 -9.49 4.70 21.66
C ILE A 421 -7.99 4.91 21.48
N ARG A 422 -7.28 3.83 21.23
CA ARG A 422 -5.82 3.83 21.12
C ARG A 422 -5.36 2.92 20.01
N GLN A 423 -4.07 3.02 19.70
CA GLN A 423 -3.44 2.12 18.77
C GLN A 423 -3.12 0.77 19.40
N HIS A 424 -3.45 -0.30 18.68
CA HIS A 424 -2.97 -1.64 18.95
C HIS A 424 -2.57 -2.29 17.63
N VAL A 425 -1.27 -2.28 17.33
CA VAL A 425 -0.76 -2.77 16.04
C VAL A 425 -1.05 -4.26 15.90
N ASN A 426 -1.88 -4.59 14.92
CA ASN A 426 -2.16 -5.94 14.50
C ASN A 426 -1.55 -6.19 13.12
N TYR A 427 -1.23 -7.46 12.86
CA TYR A 427 -0.73 -7.90 11.57
C TYR A 427 -1.78 -8.74 10.86
N SER A 428 -2.04 -8.43 9.60
CA SER A 428 -2.88 -9.19 8.69
C SER A 428 -2.19 -9.36 7.34
N ASN A 429 -2.95 -9.93 6.40
CA ASN A 429 -2.50 -10.13 5.04
C ASN A 429 -3.13 -9.08 4.14
N PHE A 430 -2.41 -8.72 3.10
CA PHE A 430 -2.91 -7.94 1.98
C PHE A 430 -2.73 -8.73 0.68
N SER A 431 -3.74 -8.74 -0.15
CA SER A 431 -3.66 -9.24 -1.51
C SER A 431 -4.12 -8.16 -2.50
N ALA A 432 -3.51 -8.16 -3.67
CA ALA A 432 -3.94 -7.34 -4.79
C ALA A 432 -3.88 -8.17 -6.07
N ASN A 433 -4.90 -8.06 -6.92
CA ASN A 433 -4.92 -8.80 -8.17
C ASN A 433 -5.69 -8.08 -9.25
N GLY A 434 -5.37 -8.36 -10.50
CA GLY A 434 -6.13 -7.80 -11.61
C GLY A 434 -5.46 -7.97 -12.96
N PHE A 435 -6.01 -7.27 -13.95
CA PHE A 435 -5.54 -7.37 -15.32
C PHE A 435 -4.53 -6.28 -15.64
N SER A 436 -3.63 -6.59 -16.56
CA SER A 436 -2.69 -5.66 -17.17
C SER A 436 -2.83 -5.72 -18.69
N LEU A 437 -2.72 -4.57 -19.35
CA LEU A 437 -2.73 -4.44 -20.81
C LEU A 437 -1.64 -3.47 -21.21
N GLY A 438 -0.87 -3.79 -22.23
CA GLY A 438 0.18 -2.87 -22.65
C GLY A 438 0.85 -3.20 -23.96
N ALA A 439 1.97 -2.52 -24.18
CA ALA A 439 2.78 -2.64 -25.38
C ALA A 439 4.26 -2.69 -25.04
N VAL A 440 5.02 -3.39 -25.89
CA VAL A 440 6.47 -3.53 -25.82
C VAL A 440 7.08 -2.97 -27.10
N PHE A 441 8.02 -2.06 -26.93
CA PHE A 441 8.83 -1.44 -27.98
C PHE A 441 10.26 -1.95 -27.87
N ARG A 442 10.82 -2.46 -28.96
CA ARG A 442 12.20 -2.96 -29.05
C ARG A 442 12.94 -2.11 -30.09
N TYR A 443 14.12 -1.60 -29.73
CA TYR A 443 14.84 -0.62 -30.55
C TYR A 443 15.77 -1.28 -31.56
#